data_AF-A0A3M0ZGN7-F1
#
_entry.id   AF-A0A3M0ZGN7-F1
#
_cell.length_a   1.000
_cell.length_b   1.000
_cell.length_c   1.000
_cell.angle_alpha   90.00
_cell.angle_beta   90.00
_cell.angle_gamma   90.00
#
_symmetry.space_group_name_H-M   'P 1'
#
loop_
_entity.id
_entity.type
_entity.pdbx_description
1 polymer ?
#
loop_
_entity_poly.entity_id
_entity_poly.type
_entity_poly.pdbx_seq_one_letter_code
_entity_poly.pdbx_strand_id
1 'polypeptide(L)'
;GGQVEQLTFSSETPACDSGNVRISSDGAWVLFDSFCDLTGANGDGGIEIFRTNGAGTLQLTAGATCSSGGPAVASDSGAVFFVSNCDGGSNPDGSQEVFSVPACFCGSPVRGHSPPDLPTVVDALFVLQSAVGQSICAPCECDVNSDEQISATDALAVLRASVGQPVVLACP
;
A
#
# COMPACT_ATOMS: atom_id res chain seq x y z
N GLY A 1 -26.01 -14.10 3.52
CA GLY A 1 -25.44 -13.94 2.17
C GLY A 1 -24.61 -12.68 2.19
N GLY A 2 -23.33 -12.76 1.81
CA GLY A 2 -22.45 -11.59 1.85
C GLY A 2 -22.93 -10.51 0.88
N GLN A 3 -22.87 -9.24 1.31
CA GLN A 3 -23.04 -8.11 0.40
C GLN A 3 -21.74 -7.88 -0.36
N VAL A 4 -21.83 -7.45 -1.61
CA VAL A 4 -20.68 -6.99 -2.39
C VAL A 4 -20.24 -5.64 -1.82
N GLU A 5 -18.94 -5.50 -1.56
CA GLU A 5 -18.32 -4.26 -1.09
C GLU A 5 -17.42 -3.69 -2.20
N GLN A 6 -17.54 -2.38 -2.44
CA GLN A 6 -16.67 -1.64 -3.34
C GLN A 6 -15.51 -1.06 -2.54
N LEU A 7 -14.27 -1.42 -2.88
CA LEU A 7 -13.07 -0.97 -2.14
C LEU A 7 -12.45 0.32 -2.70
N THR A 8 -12.64 0.60 -3.98
CA THR A 8 -12.13 1.80 -4.66
C THR A 8 -13.23 2.48 -5.47
N PHE A 9 -13.18 3.81 -5.53
CA PHE A 9 -14.17 4.63 -6.22
C PHE A 9 -13.49 5.84 -6.85
N SER A 10 -13.84 6.14 -8.11
CA SER A 10 -13.55 7.41 -8.77
C SER A 10 -14.82 7.93 -9.45
N SER A 11 -14.96 9.25 -9.51
CA SER A 11 -16.03 9.96 -10.21
C SER A 11 -15.49 10.83 -11.36
N GLU A 12 -14.30 10.49 -11.88
CA GLU A 12 -13.64 11.24 -12.95
C GLU A 12 -14.41 11.18 -14.28
N THR A 13 -14.20 12.23 -15.10
CA THR A 13 -14.74 12.34 -16.46
C THR A 13 -13.65 12.83 -17.42
N PRO A 14 -13.27 12.08 -18.47
CA PRO A 14 -13.77 10.74 -18.85
C PRO A 14 -13.61 9.69 -17.76
N ALA A 15 -14.44 8.64 -17.80
CA ALA A 15 -14.38 7.57 -16.82
C ALA A 15 -13.03 6.84 -16.88
N CYS A 16 -12.63 6.30 -15.72
CA CYS A 16 -11.42 5.52 -15.55
C CYS A 16 -11.74 4.15 -14.95
N ASP A 17 -10.82 3.19 -15.11
CA ASP A 17 -11.01 1.81 -14.66
C ASP A 17 -9.83 1.29 -13.84
N SER A 18 -10.11 0.28 -13.01
CA SER A 18 -9.13 -0.51 -12.26
C SER A 18 -9.17 -1.97 -12.70
N GLY A 19 -8.02 -2.63 -12.83
CA GLY A 19 -7.87 -3.98 -13.37
C GLY A 19 -6.73 -4.79 -12.75
N ASN A 20 -6.49 -5.98 -13.32
CA ASN A 20 -5.38 -6.89 -12.96
C ASN A 20 -5.18 -7.11 -11.46
N VAL A 21 -6.28 -7.41 -10.77
CA VAL A 21 -6.31 -7.60 -9.32
C VAL A 21 -5.44 -8.78 -8.86
N ARG A 22 -4.67 -8.59 -7.80
CA ARG A 22 -3.91 -9.62 -7.08
C ARG A 22 -4.10 -9.45 -5.57
N ILE A 23 -4.07 -10.54 -4.82
CA ILE A 23 -4.20 -10.52 -3.36
C ILE A 23 -2.90 -10.97 -2.70
N SER A 24 -2.56 -10.36 -1.57
CA SER A 24 -1.48 -10.87 -0.71
C SER A 24 -1.84 -12.24 -0.12
N SER A 25 -0.83 -13.04 0.22
CA SER A 25 -1.02 -14.39 0.78
C SER A 25 -1.81 -14.41 2.09
N ASP A 26 -1.61 -13.39 2.92
CA ASP A 26 -2.31 -13.17 4.19
C ASP A 26 -3.70 -12.51 4.02
N GLY A 27 -4.02 -12.04 2.81
CA GLY A 27 -5.26 -11.31 2.52
C GLY A 27 -5.33 -9.91 3.13
N ALA A 28 -4.23 -9.38 3.68
CA ALA A 28 -4.19 -8.04 4.26
C ALA A 28 -4.46 -6.95 3.22
N TRP A 29 -4.03 -7.16 1.97
CA TRP A 29 -4.19 -6.16 0.92
C TRP A 29 -4.39 -6.76 -0.47
N VAL A 30 -4.90 -5.90 -1.35
CA VAL A 30 -5.14 -6.16 -2.76
C VAL A 30 -4.30 -5.18 -3.58
N LEU A 31 -3.59 -5.70 -4.58
CA LEU A 31 -2.93 -4.92 -5.61
C LEU A 31 -3.76 -4.90 -6.88
N PHE A 32 -3.65 -3.82 -7.63
CA PHE A 32 -4.33 -3.67 -8.91
C PHE A 32 -3.61 -2.59 -9.71
N ASP A 33 -3.77 -2.60 -11.03
CA ASP A 33 -3.43 -1.44 -11.84
C ASP A 33 -4.66 -0.58 -12.10
N SER A 34 -4.45 0.72 -12.24
CA SER A 34 -5.52 1.69 -12.42
C SER A 34 -4.98 2.93 -13.10
N PHE A 35 -5.81 3.55 -13.94
CA PHE A 35 -5.52 4.88 -14.48
C PHE A 35 -6.41 5.98 -13.90
N CYS A 36 -7.16 5.65 -12.84
CA CYS A 36 -7.87 6.63 -12.02
C CYS A 36 -6.91 7.39 -11.08
N ASP A 37 -7.32 8.60 -10.69
CA ASP A 37 -6.68 9.41 -9.65
C ASP A 37 -7.22 9.10 -8.23
N LEU A 38 -6.95 7.89 -7.75
CA LEU A 38 -7.49 7.38 -6.48
C LEU A 38 -6.90 8.04 -5.22
N THR A 39 -5.79 8.75 -5.35
CA THR A 39 -5.05 9.38 -4.24
C THR A 39 -4.93 10.90 -4.39
N GLY A 40 -5.28 11.46 -5.55
CA GLY A 40 -4.99 12.85 -5.94
C GLY A 40 -3.61 13.05 -6.58
N ALA A 41 -2.85 11.98 -6.81
CA ALA A 41 -1.49 12.01 -7.33
C ALA A 41 -1.32 11.41 -8.75
N ASN A 42 -2.39 10.88 -9.38
CA ASN A 42 -2.36 10.32 -10.74
C ASN A 42 -3.14 11.21 -11.74
N GLY A 43 -2.92 12.52 -11.68
CA GLY A 43 -3.68 13.50 -12.47
C GLY A 43 -3.44 13.47 -13.99
N ASP A 44 -2.42 12.74 -14.46
CA ASP A 44 -2.16 12.54 -15.89
C ASP A 44 -2.90 11.34 -16.50
N GLY A 45 -3.44 10.43 -15.67
CA GLY A 45 -4.19 9.26 -16.12
C GLY A 45 -3.33 8.15 -16.72
N GLY A 46 -2.04 8.08 -16.39
CA GLY A 46 -1.19 6.92 -16.65
C GLY A 46 -1.68 5.69 -15.88
N ILE A 47 -1.43 4.50 -16.42
CA ILE A 47 -1.70 3.26 -15.67
C ILE A 47 -0.62 3.11 -14.60
N GLU A 48 -1.03 3.08 -13.34
CA GLU A 48 -0.16 2.92 -12.18
C GLU A 48 -0.58 1.73 -11.32
N ILE A 49 0.35 1.25 -10.51
CA ILE A 49 0.13 0.20 -9.52
C ILE A 49 -0.39 0.83 -8.23
N PHE A 50 -1.48 0.28 -7.72
CA PHE A 50 -2.08 0.67 -6.45
C PHE A 50 -2.21 -0.53 -5.52
N ARG A 51 -2.36 -0.22 -4.24
CA ARG A 51 -2.66 -1.15 -3.16
C ARG A 51 -3.86 -0.63 -2.35
N THR A 52 -4.77 -1.51 -1.95
CA THR A 52 -5.82 -1.18 -0.97
C THR A 52 -5.99 -2.27 0.07
N ASN A 53 -6.40 -1.88 1.28
CA ASN A 53 -6.79 -2.77 2.36
C ASN A 53 -8.26 -2.56 2.79
N GLY A 54 -9.05 -1.83 1.97
CA GLY A 54 -10.41 -1.42 2.28
C GLY A 54 -10.53 -0.21 3.21
N ALA A 55 -9.53 0.05 4.07
CA ALA A 55 -9.47 1.25 4.91
C ALA A 55 -8.76 2.43 4.22
N GLY A 56 -7.86 2.14 3.27
CA GLY A 56 -7.12 3.12 2.50
C GLY A 56 -6.65 2.58 1.15
N THR A 57 -6.22 3.50 0.28
CA THR A 57 -5.62 3.20 -1.02
C THR A 57 -4.29 3.94 -1.13
N LEU A 58 -3.27 3.22 -1.59
CA LEU A 58 -1.92 3.70 -1.81
C LEU A 58 -1.59 3.60 -3.29
N GLN A 59 -0.95 4.64 -3.82
CA GLN A 59 -0.35 4.62 -5.14
C GLN A 59 1.13 4.25 -4.98
N LEU A 60 1.52 3.11 -5.56
CA LEU A 60 2.87 2.56 -5.41
C LEU A 60 3.82 2.99 -6.53
N THR A 61 3.28 3.41 -7.68
CA THR A 61 4.06 3.92 -8.81
C THR A 61 3.49 5.25 -9.29
N ALA A 62 4.35 6.11 -9.84
CA ALA A 62 3.95 7.40 -10.39
C ALA A 62 4.85 7.73 -11.59
N GLY A 63 4.26 7.85 -12.77
CA GLY A 63 4.93 8.02 -14.05
C GLY A 63 4.12 8.87 -15.01
N ALA A 64 4.57 10.10 -15.24
CA ALA A 64 3.78 11.10 -15.98
C ALA A 64 3.53 10.81 -17.47
N THR A 65 4.37 9.99 -18.10
CA THR A 65 4.28 9.69 -19.55
C THR A 65 4.55 8.22 -19.87
N CYS A 66 4.41 7.36 -18.87
CA CYS A 66 4.72 5.94 -18.95
C CYS A 66 3.64 5.15 -18.21
N SER A 67 3.79 3.84 -18.09
CA SER A 67 2.78 2.99 -17.48
C SER A 67 3.41 1.81 -16.76
N SER A 68 2.81 1.46 -15.64
CA SER A 68 3.17 0.33 -14.79
C SER A 68 1.95 -0.56 -14.62
N GLY A 69 2.04 -1.85 -14.96
CA GLY A 69 0.90 -2.75 -14.96
C GLY A 69 1.26 -4.20 -14.64
N GLY A 70 0.22 -5.03 -14.50
CA GLY A 70 0.37 -6.46 -14.20
C GLY A 70 1.12 -6.71 -12.89
N PRO A 71 0.68 -6.14 -11.75
CA PRO A 71 1.36 -6.31 -10.48
C PRO A 71 1.38 -7.79 -10.06
N ALA A 72 2.35 -8.13 -9.22
CA ALA A 72 2.47 -9.40 -8.52
C ALA A 72 3.12 -9.16 -7.15
N VAL A 73 2.70 -9.93 -6.14
CA VAL A 73 3.28 -9.89 -4.81
C VAL A 73 3.70 -11.30 -4.41
N ALA A 74 4.88 -11.43 -3.80
CA ALA A 74 5.30 -12.67 -3.17
C ALA A 74 4.82 -12.70 -1.71
N SER A 75 4.61 -13.91 -1.18
CA SER A 75 3.86 -14.17 0.05
C SER A 75 4.50 -13.68 1.35
N ASP A 76 5.67 -13.05 1.28
CA ASP A 76 6.56 -12.74 2.40
C ASP A 76 7.53 -11.58 2.13
N SER A 77 7.66 -11.10 0.89
CA SER A 77 8.82 -10.28 0.49
C SER A 77 8.69 -8.79 0.76
N GLY A 78 7.53 -8.32 1.22
CA GLY A 78 7.27 -6.89 1.38
C GLY A 78 7.52 -6.09 0.09
N ALA A 79 7.44 -6.73 -1.07
CA ALA A 79 7.76 -6.14 -2.37
C ALA A 79 6.71 -6.51 -3.41
N VAL A 80 6.35 -5.54 -4.24
CA VAL A 80 5.49 -5.69 -5.41
C VAL A 80 6.37 -5.67 -6.65
N PHE A 81 6.22 -6.67 -7.51
CA PHE A 81 6.84 -6.73 -8.83
C PHE A 81 5.82 -6.38 -9.91
N PHE A 82 6.24 -5.70 -10.96
CA PHE A 82 5.35 -5.25 -12.04
C PHE A 82 6.13 -5.02 -13.33
N VAL A 83 5.41 -4.92 -14.45
CA VAL A 83 5.99 -4.52 -15.74
C VAL A 83 5.83 -3.02 -15.90
N SER A 84 6.89 -2.32 -16.29
CA SER A 84 6.84 -0.88 -16.54
C SER A 84 7.70 -0.49 -17.73
N ASN A 85 7.33 0.61 -18.40
CA ASN A 85 8.18 1.30 -19.36
C ASN A 85 8.68 2.67 -18.86
N CYS A 86 8.50 2.95 -17.56
CA CYS A 86 8.97 4.18 -16.96
C CYS A 86 10.49 4.19 -16.81
N ASP A 87 11.12 5.34 -17.11
CA ASP A 87 12.53 5.55 -16.84
C ASP A 87 12.72 6.13 -15.42
N GLY A 88 12.91 5.23 -14.45
CA GLY A 88 13.32 5.57 -13.09
C GLY A 88 14.83 5.78 -12.93
N GLY A 89 15.56 6.01 -14.03
CA GLY A 89 17.02 6.10 -14.08
C GLY A 89 17.71 4.78 -14.48
N SER A 90 16.94 3.75 -14.81
CA SER A 90 17.43 2.43 -15.20
C SER A 90 16.81 1.87 -16.47
N ASN A 91 15.92 2.61 -17.15
CA ASN A 91 15.23 2.16 -18.36
C ASN A 91 15.25 3.24 -19.45
N PRO A 92 16.46 3.62 -19.92
CA PRO A 92 16.65 4.78 -20.79
C PRO A 92 16.06 4.58 -22.20
N ASP A 93 15.76 3.34 -22.60
CA ASP A 93 15.15 3.06 -23.90
C ASP A 93 13.61 3.02 -23.86
N GLY A 94 13.01 3.08 -22.67
CA GLY A 94 11.56 3.10 -22.47
C GLY A 94 10.86 1.82 -22.94
N SER A 95 11.57 0.69 -22.99
CA SER A 95 10.97 -0.61 -23.26
C SER A 95 10.32 -1.19 -22.00
N GLN A 96 9.47 -2.21 -22.15
CA GLN A 96 8.84 -2.86 -21.00
C GLN A 96 9.82 -3.78 -20.29
N GLU A 97 10.11 -3.47 -19.02
CA GLU A 97 10.97 -4.27 -18.15
C GLU A 97 10.26 -4.61 -16.84
N VAL A 98 10.90 -5.43 -15.99
CA VAL A 98 10.36 -5.84 -14.70
C VAL A 98 10.99 -5.01 -13.59
N PHE A 99 10.14 -4.38 -12.77
CA PHE A 99 10.53 -3.51 -11.67
C PHE A 99 9.94 -4.02 -10.36
N SER A 100 10.43 -3.47 -9.25
CA SER A 100 9.89 -3.73 -7.92
C SER A 100 9.80 -2.47 -7.05
N VAL A 101 8.79 -2.40 -6.19
CA VAL A 101 8.63 -1.37 -5.15
C VAL A 101 8.27 -2.02 -3.81
N PRO A 102 8.55 -1.37 -2.65
CA PRO A 102 8.07 -1.85 -1.37
C PRO A 102 6.53 -1.95 -1.33
N ALA A 103 6.03 -3.03 -0.76
CA ALA A 103 4.62 -3.27 -0.49
C ALA A 103 4.21 -2.86 0.93
N CYS A 104 5.14 -2.94 1.88
CA CYS A 104 4.92 -2.69 3.30
C CYS A 104 5.64 -1.44 3.77
N PHE A 105 5.01 -0.72 4.69
CA PHE A 105 5.59 0.41 5.38
C PHE A 105 5.36 0.26 6.88
N CYS A 106 6.44 0.11 7.65
CA CYS A 106 6.35 -0.24 9.06
C CYS A 106 5.55 0.82 9.86
N GLY A 107 4.48 0.39 10.52
CA GLY A 107 3.54 1.23 11.25
C GLY A 107 2.56 2.03 10.39
N SER A 108 2.54 1.88 9.06
CA SER A 108 1.66 2.65 8.18
C SER A 108 0.78 1.81 7.23
N PRO A 109 -0.05 0.88 7.76
CA PRO A 109 -0.89 0.01 6.95
C PRO A 109 -1.96 0.70 6.10
N VAL A 110 -2.35 1.94 6.42
CA VAL A 110 -3.43 2.66 5.71
C VAL A 110 -2.89 3.72 4.76
N ARG A 111 -1.80 4.40 5.17
CA ARG A 111 -1.27 5.58 4.46
C ARG A 111 0.06 5.36 3.77
N GLY A 112 0.75 4.25 4.03
CA GLY A 112 1.98 3.87 3.32
C GLY A 112 3.13 4.85 3.49
N HIS A 113 3.27 5.50 4.64
CA HIS A 113 4.37 6.44 4.89
C HIS A 113 5.72 5.73 4.88
N SER A 114 6.63 6.22 4.06
CA SER A 114 8.03 5.80 4.08
C SER A 114 8.85 6.72 4.98
N PRO A 115 9.81 6.22 5.77
CA PRO A 115 10.75 7.08 6.48
C PRO A 115 11.39 8.13 5.55
N PRO A 116 11.51 9.41 5.97
CA PRO A 116 11.37 9.91 7.35
C PRO A 116 9.95 10.31 7.77
N ASP A 117 8.94 10.15 6.91
CA ASP A 117 7.58 10.51 7.26
C ASP A 117 7.05 9.63 8.39
N LEU A 118 6.21 10.22 9.26
CA LEU A 118 5.62 9.52 10.38
C LEU A 118 4.33 8.82 9.96
N PRO A 119 4.00 7.65 10.55
CA PRO A 119 2.68 7.09 10.42
C PRO A 119 1.64 8.03 11.05
N THR A 120 0.37 7.82 10.76
CA THR A 120 -0.73 8.65 11.25
C THR A 120 -1.51 7.98 12.38
N VAL A 121 -2.37 8.76 13.06
CA VAL A 121 -3.33 8.21 14.03
C VAL A 121 -4.30 7.22 13.36
N VAL A 122 -4.60 7.39 12.06
CA VAL A 122 -5.42 6.44 11.29
C VAL A 122 -4.72 5.09 11.18
N ASP A 123 -3.41 5.09 10.95
CA ASP A 123 -2.61 3.87 10.93
C ASP A 123 -2.64 3.18 12.30
N ALA A 124 -2.42 3.92 13.40
CA ALA A 124 -2.48 3.39 14.76
C ALA A 124 -3.84 2.75 15.10
N LEU A 125 -4.95 3.37 14.65
CA LEU A 125 -6.29 2.82 14.82
C LEU A 125 -6.45 1.50 14.07
N PHE A 126 -5.94 1.40 12.84
CA PHE A 126 -6.00 0.18 12.04
C PHE A 126 -5.17 -0.96 12.67
N VAL A 127 -4.00 -0.65 13.24
CA VAL A 127 -3.22 -1.62 14.03
C VAL A 127 -4.04 -2.12 15.22
N LEU A 128 -4.70 -1.22 15.97
CA LEU A 128 -5.53 -1.60 17.12
C LEU A 128 -6.71 -2.49 16.70
N GLN A 129 -7.38 -2.17 15.59
CA GLN A 129 -8.45 -2.98 15.04
C GLN A 129 -7.96 -4.39 14.68
N SER A 130 -6.75 -4.47 14.11
CA SER A 130 -6.12 -5.75 13.79
C SER A 130 -5.80 -6.57 15.05
N ALA A 131 -5.25 -5.91 16.08
CA ALA A 131 -4.96 -6.54 17.37
C ALA A 131 -6.19 -7.12 18.09
N VAL A 132 -7.39 -6.60 17.82
CA VAL A 132 -8.66 -7.10 18.36
C VAL A 132 -9.44 -7.99 17.38
N GLY A 133 -8.83 -8.38 16.27
CA GLY A 133 -9.42 -9.29 15.27
C GLY A 133 -10.54 -8.67 14.42
N GLN A 134 -10.61 -7.34 14.33
CA GLN A 134 -11.58 -6.64 13.47
C GLN A 134 -11.07 -6.40 12.05
N SER A 135 -9.76 -6.50 11.84
CA SER A 135 -9.12 -6.30 10.54
C SER A 135 -7.93 -7.24 10.40
N ILE A 136 -7.52 -7.48 9.15
CA ILE A 136 -6.29 -8.22 8.86
C ILE A 136 -5.22 -7.18 8.51
N CYS A 137 -4.06 -7.32 9.11
CA CYS A 137 -2.89 -6.53 8.76
C CYS A 137 -1.67 -7.43 8.71
N ALA A 138 -0.77 -7.16 7.77
CA ALA A 138 0.44 -7.95 7.68
C ALA A 138 1.43 -7.58 8.80
N PRO A 139 2.21 -8.56 9.29
CA PRO A 139 3.25 -8.31 10.28
C PRO A 139 4.28 -7.25 9.85
N CYS A 140 4.66 -7.19 8.57
CA CYS A 140 5.60 -6.20 8.02
C CYS A 140 5.13 -4.73 8.18
N GLU A 141 3.87 -4.49 8.56
CA GLU A 141 3.31 -3.15 8.82
C GLU A 141 2.82 -2.99 10.26
N CYS A 142 2.24 -4.03 10.86
CA CYS A 142 1.50 -3.92 12.12
C CYS A 142 2.16 -4.59 13.33
N ASP A 143 3.16 -5.45 13.13
CA ASP A 143 4.03 -5.92 14.21
C ASP A 143 5.22 -4.96 14.25
N VAL A 144 5.08 -3.86 14.99
CA VAL A 144 6.05 -2.74 14.94
C VAL A 144 7.10 -2.82 16.03
N ASN A 145 7.07 -3.88 16.83
CA ASN A 145 8.09 -4.23 17.80
C ASN A 145 8.79 -5.57 17.48
N SER A 146 8.39 -6.25 16.39
CA SER A 146 8.93 -7.52 15.91
C SER A 146 8.82 -8.65 16.95
N ASP A 147 7.72 -8.69 17.70
CA ASP A 147 7.45 -9.72 18.72
C ASP A 147 6.57 -10.88 18.22
N GLU A 148 6.34 -10.91 16.90
CA GLU A 148 5.52 -11.89 16.16
C GLU A 148 4.02 -11.82 16.50
N GLN A 149 3.58 -10.77 17.21
CA GLN A 149 2.18 -10.57 17.58
C GLN A 149 1.72 -9.15 17.27
N ILE A 150 0.62 -9.03 16.53
CA ILE A 150 -0.06 -7.73 16.35
C ILE A 150 -0.93 -7.48 17.59
N SER A 151 -0.53 -6.53 18.43
CA SER A 151 -1.12 -6.27 19.73
C SER A 151 -1.47 -4.78 19.96
N ALA A 152 -2.10 -4.47 21.10
CA ALA A 152 -2.32 -3.08 21.50
C ALA A 152 -1.00 -2.32 21.77
N THR A 153 0.10 -3.03 22.03
CA THR A 153 1.44 -2.44 22.19
C THR A 153 1.92 -1.82 20.88
N ASP A 154 1.66 -2.51 19.76
CA ASP A 154 1.99 -2.03 18.42
C ASP A 154 1.21 -0.77 18.08
N ALA A 155 -0.10 -0.82 18.28
CA ALA A 155 -0.96 0.34 18.07
C ALA A 155 -0.52 1.55 18.90
N LEU A 156 -0.12 1.33 20.16
CA LEU A 156 0.39 2.39 21.02
C LEU A 156 1.74 2.95 20.51
N ALA A 157 2.64 2.09 20.02
CA ALA A 157 3.91 2.51 19.44
C ALA A 157 3.69 3.36 18.18
N VAL A 158 2.80 2.93 17.27
CA VAL A 158 2.41 3.72 16.09
C VAL A 158 1.77 5.04 16.50
N LEU A 159 0.88 5.05 17.49
CA LEU A 159 0.25 6.28 17.98
C LEU A 159 1.30 7.27 18.51
N ARG A 160 2.26 6.80 19.30
CA ARG A 160 3.36 7.63 19.81
C ARG A 160 4.20 8.20 18.67
N ALA A 161 4.57 7.37 17.69
CA ALA A 161 5.28 7.83 16.50
C ALA A 161 4.48 8.90 15.75
N SER A 162 3.17 8.69 15.56
CA SER A 162 2.29 9.62 14.84
C SER A 162 2.12 11.00 15.47
N VAL A 163 2.41 11.12 16.77
CA VAL A 163 2.38 12.39 17.50
C VAL A 163 3.79 12.95 17.76
N GLY A 164 4.80 12.44 17.06
CA GLY A 164 6.18 12.93 17.10
C GLY A 164 6.96 12.53 18.36
N GLN A 165 6.51 11.52 19.11
CA GLN A 165 7.31 10.98 20.20
C GLN A 165 8.49 10.15 19.64
N PRO A 166 9.64 10.13 20.33
CA PRO A 166 10.82 9.40 19.88
C PRO A 166 10.67 7.91 20.15
N VAL A 167 9.93 7.22 19.28
CA VAL A 167 9.75 5.77 19.28
C VAL A 167 10.34 5.21 17.98
N VAL A 168 11.08 4.11 18.09
CA VAL A 168 11.57 3.37 16.93
C VAL A 168 10.54 2.29 16.62
N LEU A 169 10.07 2.25 15.38
CA LEU A 169 9.26 1.16 14.86
C LEU A 169 10.17 0.20 14.11
N ALA A 170 10.03 -1.09 14.40
CA ALA A 170 10.82 -2.15 13.79
C ALA A 170 9.89 -3.32 13.47
N CYS A 171 9.64 -3.53 12.18
CA CYS A 171 8.84 -4.62 11.69
C CYS A 171 9.74 -5.81 11.30
N PRO A 172 9.21 -7.06 11.30
CA PRO A 172 9.92 -8.25 10.85
C PRO A 172 10.50 -8.14 9.43
#